data_AF-A0A7R6PCG7-F1
#
_entry.id   AF-A0A7R6PCG7-F1
#
_cell.length_a   1.000
_cell.length_b   1.000
_cell.length_c   1.000
_cell.angle_alpha   90.00
_cell.angle_beta   90.00
_cell.angle_gamma   90.00
#
_symmetry.space_group_name_H-M   'P 1'
#
loop_
_entity.id
_entity.type
_entity.pdbx_description
1 polymer ?
#
loop_
_entity_poly.entity_id
_entity_poly.type
_entity_poly.pdbx_seq_one_letter_code
_entity_poly.pdbx_strand_id
1 'polypeptide(L)'
;MLSGEQVKKLFVKHTVESYNLKTGTTSFSYYTSKGRVKQIRKQRNRSGHWKLDAEGKMCLRMQKNKFSCRGIYREGNTYYKYRLDNQNKLERIIRYQRFNKGNMLKKISAKTVNNN
;
A
#
# COMPACT_ATOMS: atom_id res chain seq x y z
N MET A 1 12.47 4.53 -10.18
CA MET A 1 11.86 3.90 -8.98
C MET A 1 12.32 4.68 -7.75
N LEU A 2 11.53 4.72 -6.68
CA LEU A 2 11.97 5.28 -5.40
C LEU A 2 12.99 4.38 -4.70
N SER A 3 13.91 4.99 -3.95
CA SER A 3 14.83 4.27 -3.07
C SER A 3 14.10 3.67 -1.86
N GLY A 4 14.72 2.69 -1.21
CA GLY A 4 14.16 2.09 0.01
C GLY A 4 13.94 3.11 1.13
N GLU A 5 14.81 4.13 1.26
CA GLU A 5 14.65 5.20 2.23
C GLU A 5 13.45 6.09 1.92
N GLN A 6 13.27 6.48 0.65
CA GLN A 6 12.10 7.24 0.21
C GLN A 6 10.81 6.47 0.46
N VAL A 7 10.80 5.16 0.18
CA VAL A 7 9.66 4.29 0.51
C VAL A 7 9.44 4.22 2.03
N LYS A 8 10.48 4.07 2.86
CA LYS A 8 10.31 4.10 4.32
C LYS A 8 9.67 5.41 4.79
N LYS A 9 10.16 6.56 4.30
CA LYS A 9 9.64 7.89 4.67
C LYS A 9 8.16 8.06 4.36
N LEU A 10 7.71 7.54 3.21
CA LEU A 10 6.31 7.62 2.79
C LEU A 10 5.39 6.69 3.59
N PHE A 11 5.85 5.48 3.92
CA PHE A 11 4.95 4.43 4.42
C PHE A 11 5.05 4.19 5.93
N VAL A 12 6.25 4.20 6.52
CA VAL A 12 6.45 3.83 7.93
C VAL A 12 5.65 4.76 8.83
N LYS A 13 4.84 4.17 9.73
CA LYS A 13 3.94 4.88 10.65
C LYS A 13 2.90 5.76 9.93
N HIS A 14 2.56 5.46 8.68
CA HIS A 14 1.50 6.13 7.93
C HIS A 14 0.35 5.18 7.59
N THR A 15 -0.86 5.72 7.57
CA THR A 15 -2.03 5.14 6.91
C THR A 15 -2.11 5.67 5.50
N VAL A 16 -1.99 4.77 4.53
CA VAL A 16 -1.95 5.10 3.11
C VAL A 16 -3.25 4.73 2.44
N GLU A 17 -3.86 5.71 1.78
CA GLU A 17 -5.00 5.52 0.88
C GLU A 17 -4.49 5.14 -0.50
N SER A 18 -5.03 4.06 -1.03
CA SER A 18 -4.59 3.47 -2.30
C SER A 18 -5.76 3.00 -3.14
N TYR A 19 -5.69 3.26 -4.44
CA TYR A 19 -6.68 2.87 -5.42
C TYR A 19 -6.10 1.81 -6.36
N ASN A 20 -6.75 0.65 -6.43
CA ASN A 20 -6.37 -0.41 -7.35
C ASN A 20 -6.93 -0.12 -8.75
N LEU A 21 -6.02 0.12 -9.71
CA LEU A 21 -6.38 0.51 -11.07
C LEU A 21 -7.05 -0.62 -11.87
N LYS A 22 -6.84 -1.88 -11.48
CA LYS A 22 -7.46 -3.05 -12.14
C LYS A 22 -8.86 -3.35 -11.63
N THR A 23 -9.09 -3.18 -10.33
CA THR A 23 -10.33 -3.62 -9.67
C THR A 23 -11.22 -2.47 -9.20
N GLY A 24 -10.81 -1.22 -9.47
CA GLY A 24 -11.51 -0.01 -9.02
C GLY A 24 -11.66 0.13 -7.50
N THR A 25 -10.89 -0.62 -6.71
CA THR A 25 -11.11 -0.75 -5.26
C THR A 25 -10.15 0.14 -4.48
N THR A 26 -10.70 0.97 -3.59
CA THR A 26 -9.92 1.72 -2.59
C THR A 26 -9.61 0.87 -1.36
N SER A 27 -8.40 1.02 -0.84
CA SER A 27 -7.94 0.39 0.41
C SER A 27 -7.17 1.39 1.26
N PHE A 28 -7.34 1.29 2.58
CA PHE A 28 -6.58 2.05 3.56
C PHE A 28 -5.67 1.12 4.31
N SER A 29 -4.35 1.39 4.29
CA SER A 29 -3.36 0.47 4.88
C SER A 29 -2.43 1.21 5.83
N TYR A 30 -2.37 0.78 7.09
CA TYR A 30 -1.43 1.29 8.08
C TYR A 30 -0.18 0.41 8.14
N TYR A 31 1.00 1.00 7.92
CA TYR A 31 2.29 0.32 7.91
C TYR A 31 3.08 0.64 9.18
N THR A 32 3.37 -0.39 9.97
CA THR A 32 4.16 -0.24 11.21
C THR A 32 5.66 -0.27 10.90
N SER A 33 6.48 0.29 11.80
CA SER A 33 7.95 0.18 11.72
C SER A 33 8.47 -1.25 11.91
N LYS A 34 7.70 -2.13 12.57
CA LYS A 34 8.05 -3.54 12.80
C LYS A 34 7.65 -4.47 11.64
N GLY A 35 7.41 -3.93 10.44
CA GLY A 35 7.06 -4.75 9.26
C GLY A 35 5.66 -5.37 9.27
N ARG A 36 4.76 -4.95 10.16
CA ARG A 36 3.33 -5.31 10.10
C ARG A 36 2.55 -4.31 9.27
N VAL A 37 1.54 -4.78 8.54
CA VAL A 37 0.55 -3.95 7.85
C VAL A 37 -0.86 -4.35 8.29
N LYS A 38 -1.71 -3.35 8.54
CA LYS A 38 -3.16 -3.52 8.76
C LYS A 38 -3.89 -2.82 7.63
N GLN A 39 -5.00 -3.36 7.14
CA GLN A 39 -5.72 -2.82 6.00
C GLN A 39 -7.24 -2.94 6.19
N ILE A 40 -7.95 -1.92 5.73
CA ILE A 40 -9.39 -1.97 5.48
C ILE A 40 -9.59 -1.95 3.96
N ARG A 41 -10.34 -2.92 3.43
CA ARG A 41 -10.71 -2.99 2.01
C ARG A 41 -12.10 -3.61 1.87
N LYS A 42 -13.01 -2.92 1.19
CA LYS A 42 -14.43 -3.33 1.07
C LYS A 42 -15.00 -3.71 2.45
N GLN A 43 -14.87 -2.81 3.43
CA GLN A 43 -15.29 -3.00 4.83
C GLN A 43 -14.65 -4.17 5.60
N ARG A 44 -13.79 -4.98 4.97
CA ARG A 44 -13.13 -6.11 5.64
C ARG A 44 -11.76 -5.71 6.17
N ASN A 45 -11.51 -6.09 7.41
CA ASN A 45 -10.20 -5.99 8.03
C ASN A 45 -9.27 -7.08 7.50
N ARG A 46 -8.04 -6.68 7.17
CA ARG A 46 -6.97 -7.56 6.72
C ARG A 46 -5.69 -7.19 7.43
N SER A 47 -4.84 -8.17 7.66
CA SER A 47 -3.51 -7.94 8.23
C SER A 47 -2.46 -8.67 7.41
N GLY A 48 -1.22 -8.28 7.59
CA GLY A 48 -0.11 -8.82 6.83
C GLY A 48 1.23 -8.36 7.34
N HIS A 49 2.23 -8.67 6.53
CA HIS A 49 3.60 -8.24 6.71
C HIS A 49 4.06 -7.47 5.48
N TRP A 50 4.97 -6.54 5.70
CA TRP A 50 5.65 -5.83 4.64
C TRP A 50 7.13 -5.70 5.00
N LYS A 51 7.97 -5.68 3.98
CA LYS A 51 9.39 -5.39 4.06
C LYS A 51 9.85 -4.73 2.77
N LEU A 52 11.04 -4.17 2.79
CA LEU A 52 11.74 -3.75 1.58
C LEU A 52 12.82 -4.80 1.27
N ASP A 53 13.03 -5.08 -0.01
CA ASP A 53 14.23 -5.82 -0.44
C ASP A 53 15.42 -4.87 -0.63
N ALA A 54 16.57 -5.44 -1.03
CA ALA A 54 17.81 -4.70 -1.23
C ALA A 54 17.69 -3.62 -2.32
N GLU A 55 16.80 -3.80 -3.29
CA GLU A 55 16.55 -2.85 -4.38
C GLU A 55 15.52 -1.76 -3.98
N GLY A 56 14.93 -1.85 -2.77
CA GLY A 56 13.91 -0.92 -2.30
C GLY A 56 12.50 -1.23 -2.78
N LYS A 57 12.25 -2.39 -3.41
CA LYS A 57 10.89 -2.82 -3.77
C LYS A 57 10.12 -3.15 -2.50
N MET A 58 8.84 -2.80 -2.49
CA MET A 58 7.93 -3.14 -1.41
C MET A 58 7.44 -4.58 -1.56
N CYS A 59 7.89 -5.45 -0.67
CA CYS A 59 7.43 -6.83 -0.54
C CYS A 59 6.27 -6.91 0.44
N LEU A 60 5.07 -7.23 -0.07
CA LEU A 60 3.86 -7.32 0.72
C LEU A 60 3.38 -8.77 0.82
N ARG A 61 3.00 -9.18 2.02
CA ARG A 61 2.32 -10.45 2.31
C ARG A 61 1.04 -10.17 3.09
N MET A 62 -0.11 -10.21 2.42
CA MET A 62 -1.41 -10.09 3.07
C MET A 62 -1.96 -11.46 3.43
N GLN A 63 -2.47 -11.63 4.66
CA GLN A 63 -3.02 -12.89 5.16
C GLN A 63 -2.01 -14.05 5.00
N LYS A 64 -2.44 -15.21 4.52
CA LYS A 64 -1.62 -16.43 4.32
C LYS A 64 -0.92 -16.50 2.96
N ASN A 65 -0.91 -15.41 2.17
CA ASN A 65 -0.28 -15.42 0.84
C ASN A 65 1.24 -15.47 0.92
N LYS A 66 1.92 -15.67 -0.21
CA LYS A 66 3.38 -15.46 -0.34
C LYS A 66 3.71 -13.96 -0.42
N PHE A 67 4.96 -13.59 -0.16
CA PHE A 67 5.43 -12.23 -0.41
C PHE A 67 5.42 -11.92 -1.91
N SER A 68 4.99 -10.70 -2.25
CA SER A 68 5.07 -10.17 -3.61
C SER A 68 5.76 -8.80 -3.57
N CYS A 69 6.91 -8.70 -4.23
CA CYS A 69 7.76 -7.51 -4.25
C CYS A 69 7.48 -6.67 -5.49
N ARG A 70 7.23 -5.37 -5.29
CA ARG A 70 6.83 -4.44 -6.36
C ARG A 70 7.47 -3.08 -6.14
N GLY A 71 7.94 -2.46 -7.21
CA GLY A 71 8.55 -1.14 -7.17
C GLY A 71 7.50 -0.03 -6.95
N ILE A 72 7.91 1.02 -6.25
CA ILE A 72 7.14 2.25 -6.08
C ILE A 72 7.80 3.34 -6.92
N TYR A 73 7.02 4.05 -7.70
CA TYR A 73 7.50 5.08 -8.62
C TYR A 73 6.76 6.39 -8.33
N ARG A 74 7.45 7.51 -8.54
CA ARG A 74 6.86 8.84 -8.52
C ARG A 74 6.76 9.33 -9.95
N GLU A 75 5.60 9.86 -10.30
CA GLU A 75 5.30 10.45 -11.60
C GLU A 75 4.61 11.78 -11.37
N GLY A 76 5.33 12.87 -11.66
CA GLY A 76 4.94 14.20 -11.20
C GLY A 76 4.72 14.21 -9.68
N ASN A 77 3.49 14.51 -9.26
CA ASN A 77 3.09 14.59 -7.85
C ASN A 77 2.39 13.32 -7.34
N THR A 78 2.25 12.29 -8.18
CA THR A 78 1.53 11.07 -7.82
C THR A 78 2.50 9.90 -7.66
N TYR A 79 2.19 9.00 -6.74
CA TYR A 79 2.94 7.76 -6.54
C TYR A 79 2.18 6.56 -7.04
N TYR A 80 2.88 5.62 -7.67
CA TYR A 80 2.32 4.40 -8.22
C TYR A 80 3.10 3.17 -7.77
N LYS A 81 2.37 2.06 -7.56
CA LYS A 81 2.97 0.72 -7.49
C LYS A 81 2.92 0.08 -8.87
N TYR A 82 4.03 -0.53 -9.25
CA TYR A 82 4.18 -1.19 -10.53
C TYR A 82 4.41 -2.69 -10.39
N ARG A 83 3.96 -3.45 -11.39
CA ARG A 83 4.40 -4.83 -11.63
C ARG A 83 4.95 -4.96 -13.05
N LEU A 84 5.72 -6.01 -13.29
CA LEU A 84 6.00 -6.45 -14.66
C LEU A 84 4.79 -7.25 -15.18
N ASP A 85 4.41 -6.99 -16.42
CA ASP A 85 3.49 -7.84 -17.16
C ASP A 85 4.22 -9.03 -17.83
N ASN A 86 3.50 -9.80 -18.65
CA ASN A 86 4.05 -10.98 -19.31
C ASN A 86 5.10 -10.64 -20.39
N GLN A 87 5.23 -9.37 -20.77
CA GLN A 87 6.19 -8.86 -21.75
C GLN A 87 7.35 -8.12 -21.07
N ASN A 88 7.49 -8.25 -19.74
CA ASN A 88 8.45 -7.51 -18.92
C ASN A 88 8.29 -5.98 -18.98
N LYS A 89 7.11 -5.48 -19.34
CA LYS A 89 6.81 -4.04 -19.31
C LYS A 89 6.23 -3.64 -17.97
N LEU A 90 6.54 -2.41 -17.55
CA LEU A 90 6.05 -1.84 -16.30
C LEU A 90 4.57 -1.46 -16.44
N GLU A 91 3.72 -2.13 -15.67
CA GLU A 91 2.29 -1.86 -15.58
C GLU A 91 1.93 -1.21 -14.23
N ARG A 92 1.25 -0.05 -14.28
CA ARG A 92 0.66 0.61 -13.10
C ARG A 92 -0.45 -0.25 -12.51
N ILE A 93 -0.38 -0.59 -11.23
CA ILE A 93 -1.41 -1.41 -10.56
C ILE A 93 -2.09 -0.72 -9.38
N ILE A 94 -1.38 0.16 -8.67
CA ILE A 94 -1.94 0.92 -7.56
C ILE A 94 -1.55 2.38 -7.75
N ARG A 95 -2.52 3.29 -7.58
CA ARG A 95 -2.27 4.72 -7.38
C ARG A 95 -2.38 5.04 -5.89
N TYR A 96 -1.37 5.67 -5.32
CA TYR A 96 -1.43 6.15 -3.95
C TYR A 96 -1.96 7.58 -3.92
N GLN A 97 -2.98 7.80 -3.08
CA GLN A 97 -3.72 9.06 -3.06
C GLN A 97 -3.31 9.93 -1.87
N ARG A 98 -3.18 9.33 -0.68
CA ARG A 98 -2.85 10.06 0.56
C ARG A 98 -1.96 9.25 1.48
N PHE A 99 -1.09 9.94 2.20
CA PHE A 99 -0.18 9.38 3.20
C PHE A 99 -0.39 10.10 4.53
N ASN A 100 -1.30 9.59 5.36
CA ASN A 100 -1.64 10.22 6.63
C ASN A 100 -0.79 9.65 7.75
N LYS A 101 -0.13 10.52 8.53
CA LYS A 101 0.66 10.09 9.69
C LYS A 101 -0.23 9.41 10.74
N GLY A 102 0.24 8.30 11.30
CA GLY A 102 -0.46 7.53 12.34
C GLY A 102 -1.41 6.44 11.81
N ASN A 103 -2.02 5.72 12.75
CA ASN A 103 -2.99 4.66 12.47
C ASN A 103 -4.41 5.25 12.41
N MET A 104 -4.86 5.58 11.20
CA MET A 104 -6.15 6.22 10.94
C MET A 104 -7.28 5.20 10.72
N LEU A 105 -6.99 3.89 10.78
CA LEU A 105 -7.96 2.84 10.43
C LEU A 105 -9.20 2.86 11.33
N LYS A 106 -9.07 3.15 12.63
CA LYS A 106 -10.23 3.25 13.55
C LYS A 106 -11.23 4.32 13.10
N LYS A 107 -10.72 5.49 12.68
CA LYS A 107 -11.54 6.62 12.21
C LYS A 107 -12.25 6.27 10.90
N ILE A 108 -11.59 5.51 10.03
CA ILE A 108 -12.14 5.06 8.74
C ILE A 108 -13.23 4.01 8.95
N SER A 109 -13.00 3.05 9.85
CA SER A 109 -14.03 2.05 10.21
C SER A 109 -15.30 2.70 10.74
N ALA A 110 -15.18 3.68 11.65
CA ALA A 110 -16.33 4.39 12.23
C ALA A 110 -17.15 5.15 11.18
N LYS A 111 -16.49 5.87 10.26
CA LYS A 111 -17.17 6.60 9.17
C LYS A 111 -17.90 5.69 8.18
N THR A 112 -17.46 4.44 8.05
CA THR A 112 -18.11 3.49 7.12
C THR A 112 -19.37 2.87 7.73
N VAL A 113 -19.48 2.85 9.07
CA VAL A 113 -20.67 2.35 9.77
C VAL A 113 -21.79 3.41 9.80
N ASN A 114 -21.43 4.69 9.93
CA ASN A 114 -22.42 5.78 10.06
C ASN A 114 -23.05 6.24 8.73
N ASN A 115 -22.68 5.64 7.59
CA ASN A 115 -23.24 5.95 6.27
C ASN A 115 -24.08 4.79 5.71
N ASN A 116 -24.53 3.86 6.57
CA ASN A 116 -25.42 2.76 6.25
C ASN A 116 -26.74 2.91 7.00
#